data_AF-A0AAX6HE95-F1
#
_entry.id   AF-A0AAX6HE95-F1
#
_cell.length_a   1.000
_cell.length_b   1.000
_cell.length_c   1.000
_cell.angle_alpha   90.00
_cell.angle_beta   90.00
_cell.angle_gamma   90.00
#
_symmetry.space_group_name_H-M   'P 1'
#
loop_
_entity.id
_entity.type
_entity.pdbx_description
1 polymer ?
#
loop_
_entity_poly.entity_id
_entity_poly.type
_entity_poly.pdbx_seq_one_letter_code
_entity_poly.pdbx_strand_id
1 'polypeptide(L)'
;MKVEMEKEAAFPAPDSDEDTEMEVEEGSEQKSRVSVPSFLRRVMELEKDGIKGNLGLLVVVVHAVFLESGFVVCDGIEPSRLPKYWNLATVSISLRYTVPDLVDPVKVAVLKFSSTGKFVSVYGYLSGVDGPDVHRLCLDSSKVAPLADLVSPDVEMEKEVFNLWKVVKDGLCLPILIDICEKNGLPFPPCFARLPTDLKFMILELLPGVDVARVGCASSELRYLFGNDELWKQKFVKEFGVAKERVAAGGTSWKEKFKKY
;
A
#
# COMPACT_ATOMS: atom_id res chain seq x y z
N MET A 1 -36.10 89.93 -14.48
CA MET A 1 -37.54 89.63 -14.57
C MET A 1 -37.70 88.11 -14.56
N LYS A 2 -38.46 87.60 -13.59
CA LYS A 2 -38.89 86.19 -13.36
C LYS A 2 -37.79 85.16 -13.04
N VAL A 3 -37.69 84.61 -11.83
CA VAL A 3 -38.63 83.78 -11.01
C VAL A 3 -38.59 82.30 -11.44
N GLU A 4 -38.17 81.48 -10.46
CA GLU A 4 -38.59 80.12 -10.07
C GLU A 4 -39.21 79.18 -11.12
N MET A 5 -38.84 77.90 -11.07
CA MET A 5 -39.76 76.87 -10.55
C MET A 5 -39.12 75.47 -10.57
N GLU A 6 -39.23 74.81 -9.43
CA GLU A 6 -39.15 73.36 -9.23
C GLU A 6 -40.07 72.59 -10.19
N LYS A 7 -39.69 71.33 -10.51
CA LYS A 7 -40.66 70.24 -10.63
C LYS A 7 -40.02 68.86 -10.37
N GLU A 8 -40.79 68.09 -9.62
CA GLU A 8 -40.60 66.79 -8.98
C GLU A 8 -40.50 65.56 -9.92
N ALA A 9 -39.79 64.54 -9.39
CA ALA A 9 -40.07 63.09 -9.36
C ALA A 9 -40.17 62.22 -10.64
N ALA A 10 -39.30 61.20 -10.74
CA ALA A 10 -39.66 59.78 -10.53
C ALA A 10 -38.46 58.82 -10.76
N PHE A 11 -38.23 57.92 -9.80
CA PHE A 11 -37.36 56.73 -9.88
C PHE A 11 -37.92 55.66 -10.84
N PRO A 12 -37.07 54.78 -11.41
CA PRO A 12 -37.00 53.41 -10.87
C PRO A 12 -35.56 52.88 -10.65
N ALA A 13 -35.53 51.71 -10.02
CA ALA A 13 -34.48 51.02 -9.25
C ALA A 13 -33.22 50.55 -10.02
N PRO A 14 -32.19 50.04 -9.30
CA PRO A 14 -30.85 49.77 -9.82
C PRO A 14 -30.71 48.31 -10.27
N ASP A 15 -30.19 48.10 -11.48
CA ASP A 15 -29.76 46.77 -11.91
C ASP A 15 -28.30 46.54 -11.50
N SER A 16 -28.21 45.68 -10.49
CA SER A 16 -27.13 44.84 -9.98
C SER A 16 -25.91 44.58 -10.86
N ASP A 17 -24.74 44.89 -10.27
CA ASP A 17 -23.59 44.01 -10.05
C ASP A 17 -23.16 43.06 -11.19
N GLU A 18 -22.19 43.51 -11.99
CA GLU A 18 -21.30 42.65 -12.76
C GLU A 18 -20.28 41.99 -11.81
N ASP A 19 -20.68 40.90 -11.16
CA ASP A 19 -19.72 39.96 -10.56
C ASP A 19 -19.06 39.14 -11.68
N THR A 20 -17.79 39.43 -11.90
CA THR A 20 -16.90 38.67 -12.79
C THR A 20 -16.65 37.30 -12.16
N GLU A 21 -17.42 36.30 -12.56
CA GLU A 21 -17.15 34.89 -12.23
C GLU A 21 -15.81 34.48 -12.86
N MET A 22 -14.76 34.45 -12.03
CA MET A 22 -13.51 33.78 -12.38
C MET A 22 -13.75 32.28 -12.34
N GLU A 23 -13.84 31.65 -13.51
CA GLU A 23 -13.74 30.21 -13.66
C GLU A 23 -12.39 29.76 -13.08
N VAL A 24 -12.42 29.21 -11.87
CA VAL A 24 -11.28 28.51 -11.29
C VAL A 24 -11.21 27.18 -12.03
N GLU A 25 -10.33 27.09 -13.03
CA GLU A 25 -9.87 25.82 -13.55
C GLU A 25 -9.41 24.96 -12.38
N GLU A 26 -10.19 23.92 -12.07
CA GLU A 26 -9.77 22.83 -11.21
C GLU A 26 -8.57 22.14 -11.86
N GLY A 27 -7.38 22.65 -11.53
CA GLY A 27 -6.11 22.04 -11.82
C GLY A 27 -6.12 20.63 -11.24
N SER A 28 -6.35 19.67 -12.13
CA SER A 28 -6.23 18.24 -11.88
C SER A 28 -4.89 17.92 -11.21
N GLU A 29 -4.90 17.80 -9.88
CA GLU A 29 -3.81 17.16 -9.14
C GLU A 29 -3.87 15.66 -9.38
N GLN A 30 -3.48 15.23 -10.59
CA GLN A 30 -3.08 13.85 -10.85
C GLN A 30 -1.74 13.58 -10.15
N LYS A 31 -1.76 13.51 -8.82
CA LYS A 31 -0.85 12.62 -8.10
C LYS A 31 -1.48 11.24 -8.16
N SER A 32 -1.30 10.56 -9.28
CA SER A 32 -1.68 9.14 -9.37
C SER A 32 -0.76 8.36 -8.42
N ARG A 33 -1.18 8.24 -7.16
CA ARG A 33 -0.78 7.10 -6.35
C ARG A 33 -1.27 5.90 -7.14
N VAL A 34 -0.33 5.20 -7.78
CA VAL A 34 -0.60 3.97 -8.51
C VAL A 34 -1.23 3.03 -7.48
N SER A 35 -2.56 2.86 -7.55
CA SER A 35 -3.26 1.91 -6.71
C SER A 35 -2.82 0.51 -7.11
N VAL A 36 -2.81 -0.44 -6.17
CA VAL A 36 -2.45 -1.86 -6.44
C VAL A 36 -3.15 -2.40 -7.71
N PRO A 37 -4.46 -2.13 -7.95
CA PRO A 37 -5.13 -2.52 -9.19
C PRO A 37 -4.49 -1.96 -10.46
N SER A 38 -4.00 -0.72 -10.46
CA SER A 38 -3.39 -0.09 -11.64
C SER A 38 -2.00 -0.66 -11.98
N PHE A 39 -1.20 -1.01 -10.96
CA PHE A 39 0.08 -1.70 -11.18
C PHE A 39 -0.15 -3.13 -11.67
N LEU A 40 -1.04 -3.87 -11.01
CA LEU A 40 -1.40 -5.23 -11.41
C LEU A 40 -1.92 -5.26 -12.85
N ARG A 41 -2.80 -4.33 -13.23
CA ARG A 41 -3.33 -4.20 -14.59
C ARG A 41 -2.21 -4.08 -15.62
N ARG A 42 -1.24 -3.20 -15.39
CA ARG A 42 -0.08 -3.02 -16.28
C ARG A 42 0.71 -4.32 -16.46
N VAL A 43 0.99 -5.04 -15.37
CA VAL A 43 1.73 -6.32 -15.45
C VAL A 43 0.90 -7.39 -16.17
N MET A 44 -0.41 -7.44 -15.93
CA MET A 44 -1.31 -8.36 -16.65
C MET A 44 -1.37 -8.09 -18.15
N GLU A 45 -1.37 -6.82 -18.56
CA GLU A 45 -1.32 -6.43 -19.98
C GLU A 45 0.01 -6.85 -20.63
N LEU A 46 1.14 -6.68 -19.94
CA LEU A 46 2.48 -7.05 -20.43
C LEU A 46 2.66 -8.57 -20.58
N GLU A 47 2.00 -9.35 -19.74
CA GLU A 47 2.14 -10.81 -19.68
C GLU A 47 0.93 -11.55 -20.29
N LYS A 48 -0.01 -10.83 -20.91
CA LYS A 48 -1.30 -11.34 -21.39
C LYS A 48 -1.17 -12.61 -22.25
N ASP A 49 -0.21 -12.64 -23.17
CA ASP A 49 0.02 -13.77 -24.07
C ASP A 49 0.52 -15.04 -23.35
N GLY A 50 1.10 -14.86 -22.15
CA GLY A 50 1.61 -15.93 -21.31
C GLY A 50 0.56 -16.56 -20.37
N ILE A 51 -0.55 -15.86 -20.11
CA ILE A 51 -1.53 -16.28 -19.10
C ILE A 51 -2.35 -17.48 -19.60
N LYS A 52 -2.18 -18.62 -18.92
CA LYS A 52 -2.96 -19.84 -19.17
C LYS A 52 -3.70 -20.28 -17.91
N GLY A 53 -5.02 -20.08 -17.91
CA GLY A 53 -5.90 -20.44 -16.80
C GLY A 53 -5.54 -19.76 -15.46
N ASN A 54 -6.11 -20.25 -14.37
CA ASN A 54 -5.96 -19.62 -13.05
C ASN A 54 -4.53 -19.74 -12.48
N LEU A 55 -3.79 -20.79 -12.85
CA LEU A 55 -2.38 -20.92 -12.47
C LEU A 55 -1.55 -19.79 -13.10
N GLY A 56 -1.75 -19.52 -14.39
CA GLY A 56 -1.08 -18.42 -15.07
C GLY A 56 -1.42 -17.06 -14.45
N LEU A 57 -2.70 -16.82 -14.13
CA LEU A 57 -3.13 -15.60 -13.44
C LEU A 57 -2.44 -15.44 -12.09
N LEU A 58 -2.38 -16.50 -11.28
CA LEU A 58 -1.71 -16.47 -9.98
C LEU A 58 -0.21 -16.21 -10.09
N VAL A 59 0.46 -16.79 -11.10
CA VAL A 59 1.88 -16.52 -11.34
C VAL A 59 2.09 -15.05 -11.67
N VAL A 60 1.26 -14.46 -12.54
CA VAL A 60 1.35 -13.03 -12.89
C VAL A 60 1.05 -12.13 -11.70
N VAL A 61 0.05 -12.46 -10.88
CA VAL A 61 -0.25 -11.70 -9.65
C VAL A 61 0.93 -11.75 -8.69
N VAL A 62 1.46 -12.94 -8.39
CA VAL A 62 2.63 -13.09 -7.50
C VAL A 62 3.84 -12.37 -8.11
N HIS A 63 4.05 -12.48 -9.41
CA HIS A 63 5.11 -11.75 -10.12
C HIS A 63 4.97 -10.23 -9.93
N ALA A 64 3.78 -9.67 -10.12
CA ALA A 64 3.52 -8.25 -9.90
C ALA A 64 3.84 -7.84 -8.44
N VAL A 65 3.46 -8.66 -7.46
CA VAL A 65 3.79 -8.38 -6.05
C VAL A 65 5.30 -8.39 -5.80
N PHE A 66 6.03 -9.31 -6.43
CA PHE A 66 7.50 -9.38 -6.35
C PHE A 66 8.14 -8.13 -6.96
N LEU A 67 7.70 -7.71 -8.15
CA LEU A 67 8.19 -6.48 -8.80
C LEU A 67 7.95 -5.24 -7.93
N GLU A 68 6.74 -5.08 -7.39
CA GLU A 68 6.42 -3.95 -6.51
C GLU A 68 7.23 -3.98 -5.21
N SER A 69 7.63 -5.17 -4.75
CA SER A 69 8.48 -5.34 -3.57
C SER A 69 9.97 -5.13 -3.85
N GLY A 70 10.35 -4.80 -5.09
CA GLY A 70 11.73 -4.49 -5.48
C GLY A 70 12.53 -5.68 -6.01
N PHE A 71 11.89 -6.83 -6.25
CA PHE A 71 12.56 -7.95 -6.92
C PHE A 71 12.63 -7.73 -8.44
N VAL A 72 13.63 -8.36 -9.06
CA VAL A 72 13.79 -8.43 -10.51
C VAL A 72 14.02 -9.86 -10.95
N VAL A 73 13.56 -10.21 -12.15
CA VAL A 73 13.67 -11.57 -12.70
C VAL A 73 15.09 -11.81 -13.22
N CYS A 74 15.70 -12.94 -12.85
CA CYS A 74 17.07 -13.27 -13.30
C CYS A 74 17.13 -13.74 -14.76
N ASP A 75 16.12 -14.48 -15.21
CA ASP A 75 16.10 -15.17 -16.53
C ASP A 75 15.30 -14.41 -17.60
N GLY A 76 14.91 -13.18 -17.31
CA GLY A 76 14.14 -12.32 -18.22
C GLY A 76 15.07 -11.61 -19.21
N ILE A 77 14.54 -11.32 -20.42
CA ILE A 77 15.20 -10.36 -21.33
C ILE A 77 15.16 -8.96 -20.71
N GLU A 78 14.08 -8.67 -19.98
CA GLU A 78 13.89 -7.45 -19.20
C GLU A 78 13.67 -7.83 -17.72
N PRO A 79 14.24 -7.07 -16.77
CA PRO A 79 14.15 -7.40 -15.34
C PRO A 79 12.71 -7.43 -14.79
N SER A 80 11.80 -6.74 -15.47
CA SER A 80 10.38 -6.60 -15.12
C SER A 80 9.45 -7.54 -15.86
N ARG A 81 9.97 -8.47 -16.67
CA ARG A 81 9.17 -9.41 -17.46
C ARG A 81 9.45 -10.85 -17.09
N LEU A 82 8.45 -11.70 -17.22
CA LEU A 82 8.63 -13.11 -17.00
C LEU A 82 9.51 -13.73 -18.10
N PRO A 83 10.28 -14.79 -17.79
CA PRO A 83 11.12 -15.46 -18.78
C PRO A 83 10.27 -15.98 -19.94
N LYS A 84 10.80 -15.92 -21.16
CA LYS A 84 10.10 -16.51 -22.32
C LYS A 84 9.74 -17.96 -21.99
N TYR A 85 8.51 -18.35 -22.30
CA TYR A 85 8.01 -19.72 -22.15
C TYR A 85 7.86 -20.21 -20.70
N TRP A 86 7.77 -19.31 -19.71
CA TRP A 86 7.50 -19.66 -18.30
C TRP A 86 6.22 -20.49 -18.10
N ASN A 87 5.29 -20.40 -19.04
CA ASN A 87 3.98 -21.05 -19.05
C ASN A 87 3.93 -22.36 -19.88
N LEU A 88 5.07 -22.96 -20.23
CA LEU A 88 5.09 -24.24 -20.95
C LEU A 88 4.70 -25.42 -20.06
N ALA A 89 5.12 -25.39 -18.80
CA ALA A 89 4.77 -26.42 -17.85
C ALA A 89 3.35 -26.23 -17.33
N THR A 90 2.53 -27.27 -17.45
CA THR A 90 1.11 -27.24 -17.07
C THR A 90 0.88 -27.49 -15.57
N VAL A 91 1.86 -28.11 -14.89
CA VAL A 91 1.72 -28.58 -13.50
C VAL A 91 2.58 -27.76 -12.53
N SER A 92 3.82 -27.43 -12.91
CA SER A 92 4.74 -26.70 -12.05
C SER A 92 5.53 -25.65 -12.80
N ILE A 93 5.56 -24.42 -12.28
CA ILE A 93 6.30 -23.30 -12.86
C ILE A 93 7.39 -22.90 -11.86
N SER A 94 8.59 -22.61 -12.34
CA SER A 94 9.68 -22.12 -11.48
C SER A 94 10.22 -20.80 -12.01
N LEU A 95 10.35 -19.83 -11.12
CA LEU A 95 10.85 -18.49 -11.42
C LEU A 95 12.02 -18.15 -10.49
N ARG A 96 12.99 -17.39 -11.00
CA ARG A 96 14.15 -16.94 -10.25
C ARG A 96 14.17 -15.43 -10.17
N TYR A 97 14.42 -14.92 -8.97
CA TYR A 97 14.43 -13.50 -8.64
C TYR A 97 15.69 -13.10 -7.90
N THR A 98 16.10 -11.86 -8.09
CA THR A 98 17.17 -11.18 -7.34
C THR A 98 16.70 -9.76 -6.99
N VAL A 99 17.55 -8.98 -6.33
CA VAL A 99 17.35 -7.55 -6.09
C VAL A 99 18.35 -6.71 -6.90
N PRO A 100 17.98 -5.50 -7.36
CA PRO A 100 18.82 -4.67 -8.24
C PRO A 100 20.23 -4.36 -7.71
N ASP A 101 20.40 -4.31 -6.38
CA ASP A 101 21.67 -3.97 -5.74
C ASP A 101 22.74 -5.08 -5.86
N LEU A 102 22.38 -6.23 -6.46
CA LEU A 102 23.27 -7.37 -6.65
C LEU A 102 23.74 -7.45 -8.10
N VAL A 103 25.02 -7.12 -8.34
CA VAL A 103 25.69 -7.26 -9.65
C VAL A 103 25.99 -8.72 -9.98
N ASP A 104 26.31 -9.54 -8.97
CA ASP A 104 26.48 -10.99 -9.08
C ASP A 104 25.97 -11.67 -7.79
N PRO A 105 24.69 -12.07 -7.73
CA PRO A 105 24.07 -12.57 -6.51
C PRO A 105 24.64 -13.95 -6.13
N VAL A 106 25.17 -14.06 -4.91
CA VAL A 106 25.63 -15.34 -4.33
C VAL A 106 24.45 -16.30 -4.14
N LYS A 107 23.30 -15.78 -3.69
CA LYS A 107 22.05 -16.53 -3.59
C LYS A 107 20.92 -15.77 -4.27
N VAL A 108 20.16 -16.48 -5.10
CA VAL A 108 18.94 -15.97 -5.75
C VAL A 108 17.70 -16.58 -5.12
N ALA A 109 16.60 -15.84 -5.12
CA ALA A 109 15.31 -16.35 -4.70
C ALA A 109 14.69 -17.22 -5.80
N VAL A 110 14.19 -18.39 -5.43
CA VAL A 110 13.52 -19.33 -6.33
C VAL A 110 12.09 -19.51 -5.85
N LEU A 111 11.15 -19.21 -6.75
CA LEU A 111 9.74 -19.56 -6.56
C LEU A 111 9.40 -20.80 -7.36
N LYS A 112 8.65 -21.71 -6.74
CA LYS A 112 8.04 -22.88 -7.37
C LYS A 112 6.54 -22.87 -7.12
N PHE A 113 5.80 -22.83 -8.20
CA PHE A 113 4.34 -22.91 -8.22
C PHE A 113 3.96 -24.34 -8.55
N SER A 114 3.01 -24.90 -7.80
CA SER A 114 2.44 -26.22 -8.06
C SER A 114 0.94 -26.16 -7.89
N SER A 115 0.20 -26.61 -8.89
CA SER A 115 -1.26 -26.71 -8.81
C SER A 115 -1.68 -28.05 -8.19
N THR A 116 -2.61 -28.02 -7.24
CA THR A 116 -3.17 -29.20 -6.60
C THR A 116 -4.67 -29.00 -6.41
N GLY A 117 -5.46 -29.54 -7.35
CA GLY A 117 -6.90 -29.34 -7.40
C GLY A 117 -7.25 -27.86 -7.58
N LYS A 118 -7.96 -27.28 -6.62
CA LYS A 118 -8.36 -25.86 -6.62
C LYS A 118 -7.32 -24.93 -5.99
N PHE A 119 -6.27 -25.47 -5.39
CA PHE A 119 -5.26 -24.68 -4.69
C PHE A 119 -3.95 -24.65 -5.46
N VAL A 120 -3.25 -23.52 -5.40
CA VAL A 120 -1.89 -23.38 -5.90
C VAL A 120 -0.97 -23.17 -4.71
N SER A 121 -0.03 -24.09 -4.54
CA SER A 121 1.05 -23.94 -3.57
C SER A 121 2.22 -23.21 -4.21
N VAL A 122 2.66 -22.15 -3.55
CA VAL A 122 3.84 -21.37 -3.93
C VAL A 122 4.90 -21.59 -2.86
N TYR A 123 6.04 -22.13 -3.27
CA TYR A 123 7.20 -22.35 -2.43
C TYR A 123 8.26 -21.34 -2.81
N GLY A 124 8.77 -20.58 -1.85
CA GLY A 124 9.88 -19.67 -2.02
C GLY A 124 11.05 -20.06 -1.14
N TYR A 125 12.24 -20.06 -1.71
CA TYR A 125 13.47 -20.39 -1.00
C TYR A 125 14.68 -19.79 -1.73
N LEU A 126 15.84 -19.72 -1.06
CA LEU A 126 17.08 -19.27 -1.69
C LEU A 126 17.85 -20.43 -2.34
N SER A 127 18.49 -20.18 -3.48
CA SER A 127 19.39 -21.14 -4.12
C SER A 127 20.64 -21.38 -3.26
N GLY A 128 21.00 -22.64 -3.01
CA GLY A 128 22.21 -22.99 -2.27
C GLY A 128 22.19 -24.40 -1.67
N VAL A 129 23.31 -24.81 -1.06
CA VAL A 129 23.50 -26.13 -0.43
C VAL A 129 23.06 -26.13 1.05
N ASP A 130 23.09 -24.97 1.71
CA ASP A 130 22.50 -24.81 3.04
C ASP A 130 21.00 -25.05 2.94
N GLY A 131 20.47 -25.95 3.78
CA GLY A 131 19.06 -26.33 3.77
C GLY A 131 18.14 -25.11 3.71
N PRO A 132 17.11 -25.11 2.85
CA PRO A 132 16.35 -23.89 2.60
C PRO A 132 15.44 -23.56 3.78
N ASP A 133 15.49 -22.31 4.25
CA ASP A 133 14.35 -21.67 4.87
C ASP A 133 13.26 -21.55 3.79
N VAL A 134 12.35 -22.53 3.77
CA VAL A 134 11.27 -22.62 2.77
C VAL A 134 10.06 -21.87 3.29
N HIS A 135 9.70 -20.81 2.59
CA HIS A 135 8.44 -20.10 2.78
C HIS A 135 7.38 -20.70 1.86
N ARG A 136 6.22 -21.04 2.42
CA ARG A 136 5.14 -21.65 1.65
C ARG A 136 3.85 -20.86 1.82
N LEU A 137 3.22 -20.58 0.70
CA LEU A 137 1.90 -19.97 0.64
C LEU A 137 0.96 -20.84 -0.19
N CYS A 138 -0.27 -21.03 0.27
CA CYS A 138 -1.31 -21.76 -0.44
C CYS A 138 -2.41 -20.77 -0.83
N LEU A 139 -2.69 -20.68 -2.13
CA LEU A 139 -3.64 -19.74 -2.70
C LEU A 139 -4.80 -20.49 -3.36
N ASP A 140 -6.01 -19.98 -3.18
CA ASP A 140 -7.20 -20.52 -3.82
C ASP A 140 -7.30 -19.98 -5.25
N SER A 141 -7.20 -20.87 -6.24
CA SER A 141 -7.26 -20.51 -7.66
C SER A 141 -8.62 -19.95 -8.09
N SER A 142 -9.69 -20.22 -7.34
CA SER A 142 -11.01 -19.68 -7.67
C SER A 142 -11.11 -18.18 -7.40
N LYS A 143 -10.34 -17.66 -6.44
CA LYS A 143 -10.33 -16.25 -6.05
C LYS A 143 -9.63 -15.33 -7.05
N VAL A 144 -8.89 -15.89 -8.00
CA VAL A 144 -8.20 -15.09 -9.03
C VAL A 144 -8.94 -15.07 -10.36
N ALA A 145 -9.99 -15.87 -10.53
CA ALA A 145 -10.77 -15.87 -11.77
C ALA A 145 -11.37 -14.47 -12.10
N PRO A 146 -11.88 -13.70 -11.12
CA PRO A 146 -12.36 -12.34 -11.39
C PRO A 146 -11.28 -11.38 -11.90
N LEU A 147 -10.00 -11.66 -11.61
CA LEU A 147 -8.88 -10.80 -12.01
C LEU A 147 -8.63 -10.83 -13.52
N ALA A 148 -9.15 -11.84 -14.24
CA ALA A 148 -9.04 -11.91 -15.68
C ALA A 148 -9.69 -10.71 -16.40
N ASP A 149 -10.66 -10.06 -15.75
CA ASP A 149 -11.42 -8.91 -16.30
C ASP A 149 -11.23 -7.64 -15.44
N LEU A 150 -9.97 -7.23 -15.24
CA LEU A 150 -9.62 -6.07 -14.40
C LEU A 150 -9.89 -4.71 -15.08
N VAL A 151 -10.82 -4.62 -16.02
CA VAL A 151 -11.12 -3.41 -16.82
C VAL A 151 -11.67 -2.29 -15.93
N SER A 152 -12.56 -2.63 -15.01
CA SER A 152 -13.10 -1.70 -13.99
C SER A 152 -13.45 -2.48 -12.73
N PRO A 153 -12.51 -2.64 -11.78
CA PRO A 153 -12.79 -3.37 -10.55
C PRO A 153 -13.82 -2.61 -9.72
N ASP A 154 -14.80 -3.32 -9.18
CA ASP A 154 -15.66 -2.79 -8.13
C ASP A 154 -14.92 -2.75 -6.78
N VAL A 155 -15.54 -2.12 -5.79
CA VAL A 155 -14.95 -1.92 -4.44
C VAL A 155 -14.60 -3.25 -3.75
N GLU A 156 -15.41 -4.30 -3.93
CA GLU A 156 -15.14 -5.59 -3.28
C GLU A 156 -13.98 -6.30 -3.98
N MET A 157 -13.92 -6.25 -5.32
CA MET A 157 -12.80 -6.77 -6.09
C MET A 157 -11.49 -6.08 -5.72
N GLU A 158 -11.47 -4.75 -5.58
CA GLU A 158 -10.27 -4.03 -5.15
C GLU A 158 -9.78 -4.48 -3.77
N LYS A 159 -10.71 -4.70 -2.85
CA LYS A 159 -10.41 -5.19 -1.50
C LYS A 159 -9.90 -6.63 -1.52
N GLU A 160 -10.46 -7.50 -2.35
CA GLU A 160 -9.96 -8.86 -2.55
C GLU A 160 -8.55 -8.88 -3.15
N VAL A 161 -8.31 -8.07 -4.18
CA VAL A 161 -6.97 -7.85 -4.77
C VAL A 161 -6.01 -7.39 -3.70
N PHE A 162 -6.38 -6.39 -2.91
CA PHE A 162 -5.53 -5.86 -1.84
C PHE A 162 -5.21 -6.91 -0.77
N ASN A 163 -6.20 -7.72 -0.38
CA ASN A 163 -6.00 -8.82 0.57
C ASN A 163 -5.07 -9.90 0.01
N LEU A 164 -5.25 -10.31 -1.24
CA LEU A 164 -4.37 -11.26 -1.91
C LEU A 164 -2.94 -10.71 -1.98
N TRP A 165 -2.82 -9.45 -2.38
CA TRP A 165 -1.56 -8.72 -2.47
C TRP A 165 -0.81 -8.69 -1.14
N LYS A 166 -1.53 -8.38 -0.06
CA LYS A 166 -1.01 -8.40 1.31
C LYS A 166 -0.55 -9.80 1.73
N VAL A 167 -1.37 -10.82 1.49
CA VAL A 167 -1.06 -12.21 1.83
C VAL A 167 0.21 -12.70 1.10
N VAL A 168 0.39 -12.33 -0.16
CA VAL A 168 1.61 -12.66 -0.94
C VAL A 168 2.83 -11.88 -0.43
N LYS A 169 2.67 -10.59 -0.09
CA LYS A 169 3.78 -9.81 0.48
C LYS A 169 4.23 -10.35 1.83
N ASP A 170 3.29 -10.55 2.75
CA ASP A 170 3.58 -10.95 4.13
C ASP A 170 4.08 -12.40 4.20
N GLY A 171 3.52 -13.31 3.37
CA GLY A 171 3.84 -14.73 3.40
C GLY A 171 5.01 -15.18 2.53
N LEU A 172 5.40 -14.40 1.52
CA LEU A 172 6.49 -14.76 0.60
C LEU A 172 7.48 -13.62 0.40
N CYS A 173 7.04 -12.45 -0.06
CA CYS A 173 7.96 -11.42 -0.56
C CYS A 173 8.86 -10.89 0.56
N LEU A 174 8.28 -10.45 1.67
CA LEU A 174 9.02 -9.92 2.81
C LEU A 174 10.01 -10.93 3.42
N PRO A 175 9.60 -12.18 3.78
CA PRO A 175 10.56 -13.12 4.36
C PRO A 175 11.67 -13.48 3.39
N ILE A 176 11.37 -13.70 2.10
CA ILE A 176 12.40 -14.00 1.09
C ILE A 176 13.32 -12.80 0.86
N LEU A 177 12.80 -11.57 0.93
CA LEU A 177 13.59 -10.35 0.80
C LEU A 177 14.54 -10.17 2.00
N ILE A 178 14.09 -10.52 3.21
CA ILE A 178 14.95 -10.55 4.40
C ILE A 178 16.06 -11.58 4.21
N ASP A 179 15.73 -12.79 3.77
CA ASP A 179 16.69 -13.86 3.57
C ASP A 179 17.72 -13.49 2.48
N ILE A 180 17.28 -12.95 1.34
CA ILE A 180 18.20 -12.58 0.25
C ILE A 180 19.14 -11.46 0.71
N CYS A 181 18.64 -10.49 1.48
CA CYS A 181 19.48 -9.44 2.04
C CYS A 181 20.50 -10.03 3.02
N GLU A 182 20.06 -10.86 3.97
CA GLU A 182 20.93 -11.48 4.97
C GLU A 182 22.04 -12.31 4.33
N LYS A 183 21.68 -13.22 3.41
CA LYS A 183 22.64 -14.17 2.82
C LYS A 183 23.59 -13.51 1.81
N ASN A 184 23.22 -12.38 1.22
CA ASN A 184 24.10 -11.62 0.33
C ASN A 184 24.80 -10.44 1.04
N GLY A 185 24.67 -10.31 2.37
CA GLY A 185 25.33 -9.26 3.14
C GLY A 185 24.79 -7.84 2.88
N LEU A 186 23.58 -7.72 2.35
CA LEU A 186 22.91 -6.44 2.14
C LEU A 186 22.27 -5.95 3.44
N PRO A 187 22.07 -4.63 3.60
CA PRO A 187 21.21 -4.13 4.66
C PRO A 187 19.82 -4.75 4.54
N PHE A 188 19.21 -5.08 5.66
CA PHE A 188 17.82 -5.54 5.67
C PHE A 188 16.89 -4.53 4.98
N PRO A 189 15.73 -4.97 4.48
CA PRO A 189 14.75 -4.06 3.90
C PRO A 189 14.38 -2.93 4.88
N PRO A 190 14.06 -1.72 4.37
CA PRO A 190 13.53 -0.65 5.20
C PRO A 190 12.27 -1.13 5.93
N CYS A 191 12.24 -0.97 7.25
CA CYS A 191 11.07 -1.31 8.05
C CYS A 191 10.81 -0.22 9.09
N PHE A 192 9.56 -0.12 9.56
CA PHE A 192 9.16 0.91 10.52
C PHE A 192 10.04 0.89 11.77
N ALA A 193 10.43 -0.29 12.25
CA ALA A 193 11.31 -0.46 13.41
C ALA A 193 12.71 0.15 13.22
N ARG A 194 13.18 0.36 11.99
CA ARG A 194 14.50 0.96 11.71
C ARG A 194 14.46 2.48 11.56
N LEU A 195 13.29 3.09 11.58
CA LEU A 195 13.18 4.55 11.53
C LEU A 195 13.75 5.16 12.83
N PRO A 196 14.39 6.34 12.77
CA PRO A 196 14.67 7.15 13.95
C PRO A 196 13.40 7.39 14.78
N THR A 197 13.56 7.44 16.10
CA THR A 197 12.43 7.60 17.04
C THR A 197 11.56 8.82 16.72
N ASP A 198 12.17 9.93 16.32
CA ASP A 198 11.45 11.16 15.97
C ASP A 198 10.54 10.96 14.74
N LEU A 199 11.02 10.23 13.73
CA LEU A 199 10.20 9.89 12.55
C LEU A 199 9.04 8.96 12.93
N LYS A 200 9.28 8.00 13.84
CA LYS A 200 8.22 7.11 14.34
C LYS A 200 7.14 7.91 15.04
N PHE A 201 7.50 8.87 15.89
CA PHE A 201 6.54 9.76 16.55
C PHE A 201 5.75 10.57 15.53
N MET A 202 6.40 11.26 14.58
CA MET A 202 5.70 12.03 13.56
C MET A 202 4.68 11.18 12.77
N ILE A 203 5.00 9.93 12.44
CA ILE A 203 4.05 9.02 11.79
C ILE A 203 2.88 8.69 12.73
N LEU A 204 3.14 8.36 14.00
CA LEU A 204 2.10 8.09 14.99
C LEU A 204 1.20 9.31 15.23
N GLU A 205 1.73 10.54 15.16
CA GLU A 205 0.98 11.80 15.28
C GLU A 205 -0.06 12.01 14.15
N LEU A 206 0.14 11.37 12.99
CA LEU A 206 -0.82 11.41 11.89
C LEU A 206 -2.00 10.44 12.09
N LEU A 207 -1.83 9.37 12.87
CA LEU A 207 -2.85 8.32 13.05
C LEU A 207 -3.96 8.71 14.02
N PRO A 208 -5.20 8.19 13.89
CA PRO A 208 -6.20 8.25 14.95
C PRO A 208 -5.71 7.55 16.23
N GLY A 209 -6.17 8.00 17.40
CA GLY A 209 -5.78 7.45 18.70
C GLY A 209 -6.09 5.96 18.85
N VAL A 210 -7.20 5.50 18.25
CA VAL A 210 -7.54 4.06 18.18
C VAL A 210 -6.46 3.26 17.45
N ASP A 211 -5.94 3.78 16.33
CA ASP A 211 -4.89 3.09 15.57
C ASP A 211 -3.53 3.16 16.26
N VAL A 212 -3.23 4.27 16.96
CA VAL A 212 -2.05 4.35 17.84
C VAL A 212 -2.10 3.27 18.92
N ALA A 213 -3.28 2.98 19.49
CA ALA A 213 -3.48 1.88 20.42
C ALA A 213 -3.21 0.50 19.82
N ARG A 214 -3.66 0.28 18.59
CA ARG A 214 -3.38 -0.97 17.88
C ARG A 214 -1.89 -1.13 17.59
N VAL A 215 -1.19 -0.07 17.21
CA VAL A 215 0.26 -0.08 16.96
C VAL A 215 1.04 -0.41 18.23
N GLY A 216 0.66 0.18 19.38
CA GLY A 216 1.30 -0.10 20.68
C GLY A 216 1.19 -1.56 21.13
N CYS A 217 0.28 -2.35 20.56
CA CYS A 217 0.15 -3.78 20.84
C CYS A 217 1.10 -4.65 20.00
N ALA A 218 1.71 -4.12 18.93
CA ALA A 218 2.44 -4.93 17.96
C ALA A 218 3.87 -5.31 18.39
N SER A 219 4.57 -4.48 19.17
CA SER A 219 5.90 -4.81 19.70
C SER A 219 6.20 -4.10 21.03
N SER A 220 7.22 -4.55 21.76
CA SER A 220 7.68 -3.90 23.00
C SER A 220 8.19 -2.47 22.75
N GLU A 221 8.89 -2.26 21.65
CA GLU A 221 9.38 -0.95 21.23
C GLU A 221 8.21 0.01 20.91
N LEU A 222 7.22 -0.45 20.14
CA LEU A 222 6.04 0.36 19.83
C LEU A 222 5.20 0.62 21.08
N ARG A 223 5.16 -0.32 22.02
CA ARG A 223 4.53 -0.15 23.33
C ARG A 223 5.21 0.93 24.18
N TYR A 224 6.53 1.09 24.04
CA TYR A 224 7.26 2.18 24.69
C TYR A 224 6.86 3.53 24.11
N LEU A 225 6.82 3.67 22.78
CA LEU A 225 6.37 4.90 22.10
C LEU A 225 4.91 5.25 22.46
N PHE A 226 4.07 4.22 22.56
CA PHE A 226 2.68 4.31 23.02
C PHE A 226 2.53 4.76 24.48
N GLY A 227 3.59 4.67 25.28
CA GLY A 227 3.63 5.17 26.66
C GLY A 227 3.78 6.69 26.77
N ASN A 228 4.05 7.40 25.66
CA ASN A 228 4.26 8.84 25.66
C ASN A 228 2.94 9.60 25.92
N ASP A 229 2.83 10.25 27.07
CA ASP A 229 1.61 10.94 27.50
C ASP A 229 1.33 12.22 26.69
N GLU A 230 2.36 12.87 26.14
CA GLU A 230 2.19 14.07 25.30
C GLU A 230 1.58 13.72 23.94
N LEU A 231 1.96 12.57 23.37
CA LEU A 231 1.30 12.03 22.18
C LEU A 231 -0.21 11.87 22.44
N TRP A 232 -0.58 11.32 23.59
CA TRP A 232 -1.99 11.13 23.96
C TRP A 232 -2.75 12.42 24.21
N LYS A 233 -2.09 13.42 24.78
CA LYS A 233 -2.66 14.77 24.92
C LYS A 233 -2.98 15.36 23.56
N GLN A 234 -2.03 15.30 22.62
CA GLN A 234 -2.24 15.77 21.25
C GLN A 234 -3.39 15.03 20.58
N LYS A 235 -3.50 13.71 20.73
CA LYS A 235 -4.65 12.93 20.22
C LYS A 235 -5.97 13.35 20.86
N PHE A 236 -5.98 13.52 22.17
CA PHE A 236 -7.17 13.93 22.91
C PHE A 236 -7.67 15.29 22.43
N VAL A 237 -6.77 16.26 22.27
CA VAL A 237 -7.11 17.60 21.78
C VAL A 237 -7.60 17.55 20.33
N LYS A 238 -6.95 16.75 19.47
CA LYS A 238 -7.30 16.63 18.05
C LYS A 238 -8.68 15.98 17.85
N GLU A 239 -9.05 14.99 18.66
CA GLU A 239 -10.30 14.22 18.49
C GLU A 239 -11.46 14.78 19.31
N PHE A 240 -11.18 15.34 20.49
CA PHE A 240 -12.22 15.79 21.43
C PHE A 240 -12.25 17.31 21.64
N GLY A 241 -11.24 18.04 21.16
CA GLY A 241 -11.16 19.50 21.22
C GLY A 241 -10.62 20.06 22.55
N VAL A 242 -10.08 21.28 22.47
CA VAL A 242 -9.40 22.00 23.58
C VAL A 242 -10.33 22.26 24.78
N ALA A 243 -11.64 22.40 24.56
CA ALA A 243 -12.60 22.61 25.64
C ALA A 243 -12.67 21.42 26.60
N LYS A 244 -12.65 20.19 26.05
CA LYS A 244 -12.66 18.95 26.85
C LYS A 244 -11.31 18.70 27.52
N GLU A 245 -10.21 19.16 26.93
CA GLU A 245 -8.86 19.08 27.54
C GLU A 245 -8.82 19.82 28.88
N ARG A 246 -9.33 21.05 28.93
CA ARG A 246 -9.35 21.88 30.15
C ARG A 246 -10.20 21.25 31.25
N VAL A 247 -11.30 20.60 30.89
CA VAL A 247 -12.17 19.87 31.84
C VAL A 247 -11.49 18.59 32.34
N ALA A 248 -10.74 17.93 31.47
CA ALA A 248 -9.99 16.71 31.79
C ALA A 248 -8.62 16.99 32.42
N ALA A 249 -8.23 18.24 32.66
CA ALA A 249 -6.93 18.61 33.22
C ALA A 249 -6.84 18.27 34.73
N GLY A 250 -6.60 16.99 35.04
CA GLY A 250 -6.34 16.47 36.39
C GLY A 250 -5.39 15.26 36.37
N GLY A 251 -4.87 14.87 37.54
CA GLY A 251 -3.67 14.02 37.74
C GLY A 251 -3.63 12.58 37.21
N THR A 252 -4.52 12.17 36.29
CA THR A 252 -4.44 10.90 35.57
C THR A 252 -3.73 11.09 34.22
N SER A 253 -3.10 10.03 33.69
CA SER A 253 -2.47 10.07 32.36
C SER A 253 -3.48 10.47 31.26
N TRP A 254 -3.02 11.17 30.22
CA TRP A 254 -3.82 11.49 29.04
C TRP A 254 -4.35 10.24 28.34
N LYS A 255 -3.56 9.16 28.38
CA LYS A 255 -4.00 7.85 27.91
C LYS A 255 -5.23 7.32 28.63
N GLU A 256 -5.30 7.44 29.96
CA GLU A 256 -6.46 7.01 30.73
C GLU A 256 -7.67 7.90 30.49
N LYS A 257 -7.45 9.20 30.27
CA LYS A 257 -8.52 10.13 29.88
C LYS A 257 -9.09 9.78 28.52
N PHE A 258 -8.22 9.50 27.54
CA PHE A 258 -8.63 9.11 26.19
C PHE A 258 -9.53 7.85 26.21
N LYS A 259 -9.25 6.87 27.08
CA LYS A 259 -10.10 5.67 27.23
C LYS A 259 -11.51 5.94 27.79
N LYS A 260 -11.72 7.08 28.46
CA LYS A 260 -12.98 7.42 29.13
C LYS A 260 -13.95 8.17 28.22
N TYR A 261 -13.50 8.62 27.06
CA TYR A 261 -14.28 9.31 26.04
C TYR A 261 -14.53 8.39 24.84
#